data_AF-A0A090R154-F1
#
_entry.id   AF-A0A090R154-F1
#
_cell.length_a   1.000
_cell.length_b   1.000
_cell.length_c   1.000
_cell.angle_alpha   90.00
_cell.angle_beta   90.00
_cell.angle_gamma   90.00
#
_symmetry.space_group_name_H-M   'P 1'
#
loop_
_entity.id
_entity.type
_entity.pdbx_description
1 polymer ?
#
loop_
_entity_poly.entity_id
_entity_poly.type
_entity_poly.pdbx_seq_one_letter_code
_entity_poly.pdbx_strand_id
1 'polypeptide(L)' 'MLKLIRDNRMRHERRPLLLKPEQVEWQHDGDTITVSFALPAGCFATAVVREMMQEIVDETEGTEHDAYSDQ' A
#
# COMPACT_ATOMS: atom_id res chain seq x y z
N MET A 1 -7.28 20.83 19.17
CA MET A 1 -6.41 19.78 18.57
C MET A 1 -5.01 19.75 19.19
N LEU A 2 -4.26 20.86 19.19
CA LEU A 2 -2.86 20.89 19.67
C LEU A 2 -2.66 20.51 21.16
N LYS A 3 -3.63 20.83 22.04
CA LYS A 3 -3.61 20.44 23.47
C LYS A 3 -3.57 18.91 23.66
N LEU A 4 -4.40 18.19 22.90
CA LEU A 4 -4.51 16.73 22.99
C LEU A 4 -3.22 16.01 22.57
N ILE A 5 -2.51 16.51 21.56
CA ILE A 5 -1.23 15.94 21.09
C ILE A 5 -0.14 16.10 22.15
N ARG A 6 -0.08 17.27 22.80
CA ARG A 6 0.90 17.58 23.86
C ARG A 6 0.62 16.78 25.13
N ASP A 7 -0.65 16.69 25.54
CA ASP A 7 -1.06 15.97 26.75
C ASP A 7 -0.77 14.46 26.65
N ASN A 8 -0.80 13.89 25.43
CA ASN A 8 -0.46 12.49 25.16
C ASN A 8 1.03 12.24 24.85
N ARG A 9 1.91 13.24 25.02
CA ARG A 9 3.36 13.15 24.74
C ARG A 9 3.72 12.63 23.35
N MET A 10 2.81 12.77 22.38
CA MET A 10 3.07 12.35 21.01
C MET A 10 4.02 13.35 20.35
N ARG A 11 5.17 12.85 19.89
CA ARG A 11 6.08 13.63 19.05
C ARG A 11 5.58 13.58 17.61
N HIS A 12 5.34 14.75 17.04
CA HIS A 12 5.10 14.87 15.60
C HIS A 12 6.43 14.68 14.88
N GLU A 13 6.51 13.66 14.04
CA GLU A 13 7.65 13.42 13.15
C GLU A 13 7.16 13.40 11.71
N ARG A 14 8.03 13.81 10.79
CA ARG A 14 7.73 13.75 9.36
C ARG A 14 8.22 12.43 8.81
N ARG A 15 7.34 11.74 8.07
CA ARG A 15 7.66 10.53 7.33
C ARG A 15 7.57 10.80 5.82
N PRO A 16 8.48 10.27 4.99
CA PRO A 16 8.32 10.30 3.55
C PRO A 16 6.97 9.68 3.15
N LEU A 17 6.29 10.30 2.18
CA LEU A 17 5.00 9.83 1.70
C LEU A 17 5.16 8.64 0.74
N LEU A 18 6.20 8.67 -0.08
CA LEU A 18 6.52 7.62 -1.04
C LEU A 18 7.69 6.77 -0.51
N LEU A 19 7.57 5.46 -0.70
CA LEU A 19 8.63 4.51 -0.46
C LEU A 19 9.19 4.06 -1.81
N LYS A 20 10.49 4.27 -2.04
CA LYS A 20 11.18 3.79 -3.23
C LYS A 20 12.10 2.62 -2.84
N PRO A 21 11.84 1.39 -3.29
CA PRO A 21 12.77 0.28 -3.12
C PRO A 21 14.07 0.56 -3.89
N GLU A 22 15.20 0.18 -3.30
CA GLU A 22 16.52 0.31 -3.92
C GLU A 22 17.05 -1.07 -4.32
N GLN A 23 17.95 -1.10 -5.32
CA GLN A 23 18.62 -2.33 -5.79
C GLN A 23 17.60 -3.45 -6.11
N VAL A 24 16.56 -3.09 -6.86
CA VAL A 24 15.50 -4.02 -7.21
C VAL A 24 16.02 -5.03 -8.23
N GLU A 25 15.95 -6.30 -7.87
CA GLU A 25 16.26 -7.43 -8.73
C GLU A 25 15.13 -8.45 -8.62
N TRP A 26 14.84 -9.16 -9.71
CA TRP A 26 13.89 -10.26 -9.69
C TRP A 26 14.38 -11.44 -10.52
N GLN A 27 14.00 -12.63 -10.08
CA GLN A 27 14.21 -13.89 -10.77
C GLN A 27 12.89 -14.64 -10.82
N HIS A 28 12.68 -15.36 -11.92
CA HIS A 28 11.48 -16.16 -12.16
C HIS A 28 11.88 -17.59 -12.48
N ASP A 29 11.28 -18.54 -11.75
CA ASP A 29 11.46 -19.97 -11.95
C ASP A 29 10.11 -20.68 -11.80
N GLY A 30 9.58 -21.20 -12.92
CA GLY A 30 8.26 -21.83 -12.96
C GLY A 30 7.16 -20.87 -12.50
N ASP A 31 6.49 -21.21 -11.40
CA ASP A 31 5.44 -20.39 -10.78
C ASP A 31 5.96 -19.54 -9.60
N THR A 32 7.28 -19.47 -9.42
CA THR A 32 7.92 -18.74 -8.31
C THR A 32 8.63 -17.49 -8.82
N ILE A 33 8.29 -16.35 -8.23
CA ILE A 33 9.04 -15.10 -8.39
C ILE A 33 9.81 -14.81 -7.09
N THR A 34 11.13 -14.67 -7.20
CA THR A 34 11.97 -14.15 -6.12
C THR A 34 12.28 -12.69 -6.39
N VAL A 35 11.94 -11.80 -5.47
CA VAL A 35 12.20 -10.36 -5.57
C VAL A 35 13.13 -9.94 -4.45
N SER A 36 14.22 -9.25 -4.80
CA SER A 36 15.18 -8.69 -3.85
C SER A 36 15.17 -7.17 -3.96
N PHE A 37 15.17 -6.48 -2.82
CA PHE A 37 15.28 -5.02 -2.74
C PHE A 37 15.70 -4.61 -1.33
N ALA A 38 16.28 -3.42 -1.21
CA ALA A 38 16.59 -2.78 0.07
C ALA A 38 15.57 -1.70 0.42
N LEU A 39 15.25 -1.57 1.71
CA LEU A 39 14.39 -0.51 2.25
C LEU A 39 15.06 0.22 3.42
N PRO A 40 14.76 1.51 3.64
CA PRO A 40 15.15 2.21 4.85
C PRO A 40 14.62 1.53 6.12
N ALA A 41 15.32 1.72 7.23
CA ALA A 41 14.88 1.22 8.53
C ALA A 41 13.47 1.73 8.89
N GLY A 42 12.64 0.82 9.42
CA GLY A 42 11.25 1.12 9.80
C GLY A 42 10.24 1.05 8.66
N CYS A 43 10.67 0.75 7.43
CA CYS A 43 9.78 0.41 6.32
C CYS A 43 9.53 -1.10 6.24
N PHE A 44 8.37 -1.49 5.72
CA PHE A 44 7.95 -2.89 5.64
C PHE A 44 7.93 -3.38 4.20
N ALA A 45 8.44 -4.59 3.96
CA ALA A 45 8.41 -5.24 2.64
C ALA A 45 6.99 -5.40 2.09
N THR A 46 5.99 -5.57 2.97
CA THR A 46 4.58 -5.68 2.59
C THR A 46 4.05 -4.46 1.85
N ALA A 47 4.59 -3.26 2.10
CA ALA A 47 4.22 -2.07 1.36
C ALA A 47 4.64 -2.14 -0.11
N VAL A 48 5.74 -2.84 -0.41
CA VAL A 48 6.19 -3.09 -1.79
C VAL A 48 5.36 -4.20 -2.42
N VAL A 49 5.21 -5.33 -1.71
CA VAL A 49 4.47 -6.51 -2.20
C VAL A 49 3.02 -6.15 -2.53
N ARG A 50 2.38 -5.31 -1.72
CA ARG A 50 1.01 -4.84 -1.96
C ARG A 50 0.85 -4.20 -3.34
N GLU A 51 1.82 -3.41 -3.79
CA GLU A 51 1.77 -2.74 -5.09
C GLU A 51 2.10 -3.68 -6.26
N MET A 52 2.65 -4.86 -5.98
CA MET A 52 2.93 -5.90 -6.99
C MET A 52 1.73 -6.80 -7.23
N MET A 53 0.79 -6.89 -6.28
CA MET A 53 -0.39 -7.74 -6.40
C MET A 53 -1.53 -6.98 -7.07
N GLN A 54 -2.24 -7.64 -7.98
CA GLN A 54 -3.50 -7.14 -8.49
C GLN A 54 -4.62 -7.54 -7.53
N GLU A 55 -5.51 -6.60 -7.23
CA GLU A 55 -6.75 -6.91 -6.53
C GLU A 55 -7.63 -7.75 -7.47
N ILE A 56 -7.96 -8.97 -7.06
CA ILE A 56 -8.94 -9.78 -7.77
C ILE A 56 -10.29 -9.26 -7.33
N VAL A 57 -10.86 -8.36 -8.11
CA VAL A 57 -12.25 -7.95 -7.94
C VAL A 57 -13.10 -9.10 -8.47
N ASP A 58 -13.75 -9.82 -7.58
CA ASP A 58 -14.74 -10.83 -7.97
C ASP A 58 -15.96 -10.08 -8.52
N GLU A 59 -16.22 -10.19 -9.82
CA GLU A 59 -17.37 -9.52 -10.48
C GLU A 59 -18.73 -10.10 -10.05
N THR A 60 -18.72 -11.03 -9.09
CA THR A 60 -19.89 -11.76 -8.65
C THR A 60 -20.44 -11.19 -7.34
N GLU A 61 -20.95 -9.96 -7.36
CA GLU A 61 -22.05 -9.51 -6.49
C GLU A 61 -22.56 -8.10 -6.88
N GLY A 62 -23.80 -8.03 -7.36
CA GLY A 62 -24.63 -6.82 -7.23
C GLY A 62 -24.80 -5.93 -8.47
N THR A 63 -25.57 -6.41 -9.46
CA THR A 63 -26.45 -5.53 -10.23
C THR A 63 -27.40 -4.77 -9.29
N GLU A 64 -27.09 -3.53 -8.94
CA GLU A 64 -28.05 -2.55 -8.43
C GLU A 64 -27.87 -1.19 -9.13
N HIS A 65 -28.66 -1.01 -10.19
CA HIS A 65 -29.47 0.18 -10.44
C HIS A 65 -28.81 1.58 -10.32
N ASP A 66 -28.14 2.02 -11.40
CA ASP A 66 -28.07 3.45 -11.72
C ASP A 66 -29.39 3.91 -12.36
N ALA A 67 -30.48 3.92 -11.58
CA ALA A 67 -31.70 4.66 -11.91
C ALA A 67 -31.61 6.09 -11.35
N TYR A 68 -30.62 6.87 -11.77
CA TYR A 68 -30.65 8.34 -11.67
C TYR A 68 -29.86 8.96 -12.82
N SER A 69 -30.31 8.72 -14.05
CA SER A 69 -30.01 9.58 -15.20
C SER A 69 -31.30 10.19 -15.73
N ASP A 70 -31.97 10.97 -14.89
CA ASP A 70 -32.88 12.03 -15.33
C ASP A 70 -33.19 12.92 -14.12
N GLN A 71 -32.35 13.95 -13.92
CA GLN A 71 -32.81 15.26 -13.43
C GLN A 71 -31.83 16.37 -13.80
#